data_AF-A0A9D9HAT3-F1
#
_entry.id   AF-A0A9D9HAT3-F1
#
_cell.length_a   1.000
_cell.length_b   1.000
_cell.length_c   1.000
_cell.angle_alpha   90.00
_cell.angle_beta   90.00
_cell.angle_gamma   90.00
#
_symmetry.space_group_name_H-M   'P 1'
#
loop_
_entity.id
_entity.type
_entity.pdbx_description
1 polymer ?
#
loop_
_entity_poly.entity_id
_entity_poly.type
_entity_poly.pdbx_seq_one_letter_code
_entity_poly.pdbx_strand_id
1 'polypeptide(L)'
;MTEDFRSACIAQGIDVQGTLGRLGGMDALYERMLSRFAADGTAAQLASCTQPDEAFRLAHSLKGMAANLGFTKLSELSGQACTLFREGHSDEAMALKDGLVAEAQRLATFLKERT
;
A
#
# COMPACT_ATOMS: atom_id res chain seq x y z
N MET A 1 0.88 -9.83 17.70
CA MET A 1 1.83 -8.75 17.36
C MET A 1 2.53 -8.32 18.63
N THR A 2 3.86 -8.26 18.61
CA THR A 2 4.61 -7.72 19.74
C THR A 2 4.38 -6.22 19.83
N GLU A 3 4.45 -5.65 21.04
CA GLU A 3 4.30 -4.21 21.23
C GLU A 3 5.39 -3.42 20.49
N ASP A 4 6.63 -3.93 20.46
CA ASP A 4 7.72 -3.33 19.68
C ASP A 4 7.39 -3.23 18.18
N PHE A 5 6.81 -4.29 17.60
CA PHE A 5 6.43 -4.28 16.19
C PHE A 5 5.25 -3.34 15.93
N ARG A 6 4.27 -3.32 16.84
CA ARG A 6 3.15 -2.37 16.81
C ARG A 6 3.66 -0.92 16.80
N SER A 7 4.53 -0.56 17.73
CA SER A 7 5.12 0.78 17.82
C SER A 7 5.93 1.14 16.58
N ALA A 8 6.70 0.19 16.03
CA ALA A 8 7.44 0.39 14.80
C ALA A 8 6.51 0.68 13.60
N CYS A 9 5.41 -0.06 13.46
CA CYS A 9 4.41 0.19 12.41
C CYS A 9 3.79 1.59 12.53
N ILE A 10 3.42 2.00 13.74
CA ILE A 10 2.87 3.35 13.99
C ILE A 10 3.90 4.43 13.60
N ALA A 11 5.18 4.22 13.91
CA ALA A 11 6.25 5.15 13.52
C ALA A 11 6.44 5.26 11.99
N GLN A 12 5.99 4.26 11.22
CA GLN A 12 5.97 4.31 9.75
C GLN A 12 4.72 5.00 9.17
N GLY A 13 3.83 5.51 10.03
CA GLY A 13 2.57 6.15 9.65
C GLY A 13 1.46 5.15 9.33
N ILE A 14 1.54 3.92 9.85
CA ILE A 14 0.52 2.88 9.66
C ILE A 14 -0.56 3.05 10.73
N ASP A 15 -1.83 3.13 10.31
CA ASP A 15 -2.98 3.10 11.20
C ASP A 15 -3.26 1.67 11.70
N VAL A 16 -2.45 1.24 12.65
CA VAL A 16 -2.56 -0.07 13.29
C VAL A 16 -3.83 -0.17 14.14
N GLN A 17 -4.14 0.88 14.90
CA GLN A 17 -5.26 0.87 15.84
C GLN A 17 -6.61 0.81 15.11
N GLY A 18 -6.82 1.67 14.11
CA GLY A 18 -8.04 1.66 13.31
C GLY A 18 -8.18 0.38 12.50
N THR A 19 -7.07 -0.17 11.99
CA THR A 19 -7.10 -1.44 11.26
C THR A 19 -7.46 -2.62 12.15
N LEU A 20 -6.84 -2.75 13.32
CA LEU A 20 -7.21 -3.82 14.26
C LEU A 20 -8.62 -3.66 14.83
N GLY A 21 -9.10 -2.42 15.02
CA GLY A 21 -10.50 -2.16 15.37
C GLY A 21 -11.47 -2.75 14.35
N ARG A 22 -11.18 -2.59 13.04
CA ARG A 22 -11.96 -3.19 11.95
C ARG A 22 -11.81 -4.72 11.88
N LEU A 23 -10.65 -5.25 12.24
CA LEU A 23 -10.37 -6.69 12.25
C LEU A 23 -10.79 -7.39 13.55
N GLY A 24 -11.48 -6.71 14.47
CA GLY A 24 -11.92 -7.30 15.74
C GLY A 24 -10.76 -7.71 16.66
N GLY A 25 -9.62 -7.02 16.60
CA GLY A 25 -8.44 -7.29 17.43
C GLY A 25 -7.62 -8.51 17.01
N MET A 26 -7.83 -9.04 15.80
CA MET A 26 -7.14 -10.24 15.32
C MET A 26 -5.69 -9.95 14.86
N ASP A 27 -4.77 -9.78 15.81
CA ASP A 27 -3.35 -9.47 15.52
C ASP A 27 -2.69 -10.48 14.55
N ALA A 28 -2.92 -11.78 14.74
CA ALA A 28 -2.32 -12.82 13.89
C ALA A 28 -2.80 -12.76 12.43
N LEU A 29 -4.05 -12.33 12.21
CA LEU A 29 -4.57 -12.08 10.86
C LEU A 29 -3.89 -10.86 10.26
N TYR A 30 -3.77 -9.79 11.05
CA TYR A 30 -3.16 -8.55 10.58
C TYR A 30 -1.70 -8.74 10.18
N GLU A 31 -0.90 -9.43 11.00
CA GLU A 31 0.48 -9.78 10.66
C GLU A 31 0.57 -10.57 9.35
N ARG A 32 -0.29 -11.57 9.16
CA ARG A 32 -0.31 -12.35 7.91
C ARG A 32 -0.63 -11.48 6.70
N MET A 33 -1.52 -10.50 6.85
CA MET A 33 -1.85 -9.56 5.78
C MET A 33 -0.67 -8.62 5.46
N LEU A 34 0.05 -8.15 6.49
CA LEU A 34 1.29 -7.36 6.33
C LEU A 34 2.37 -8.16 5.60
N SER A 35 2.63 -9.40 6.01
CA SER A 35 3.58 -10.28 5.33
C SER A 35 3.19 -10.55 3.87
N ARG A 36 1.88 -10.72 3.60
CA ARG A 36 1.39 -10.92 2.23
C ARG A 36 1.66 -9.70 1.36
N PHE A 37 1.40 -8.49 1.86
CA PHE A 37 1.72 -7.26 1.13
C PHE A 37 3.22 -7.16 0.81
N ALA A 38 4.08 -7.48 1.78
CA ALA A 38 5.53 -7.46 1.57
C ALA A 38 5.99 -8.41 0.43
N ALA A 39 5.21 -9.46 0.14
CA ALA A 39 5.48 -10.43 -0.91
C ALA A 39 4.71 -10.18 -2.23
N ASP A 40 3.75 -9.25 -2.28
CA ASP A 40 2.71 -9.16 -3.33
C ASP A 40 3.22 -8.70 -4.71
N GLY A 41 4.43 -8.11 -4.81
CA GLY A 41 5.08 -7.81 -6.10
C GLY A 41 4.43 -6.71 -6.95
N THR A 42 3.20 -6.28 -6.64
CA THR A 42 2.43 -5.26 -7.39
C THR A 42 3.20 -3.96 -7.57
N ALA A 43 3.94 -3.50 -6.55
CA ALA A 43 4.74 -2.28 -6.65
C ALA A 43 5.87 -2.41 -7.70
N ALA A 44 6.50 -3.59 -7.82
CA ALA A 44 7.54 -3.83 -8.82
C ALA A 44 6.95 -3.89 -10.23
N GLN A 45 5.78 -4.52 -10.39
CA GLN A 45 5.05 -4.54 -11.66
C GLN A 45 4.67 -3.12 -12.11
N LEU A 46 4.19 -2.29 -11.17
CA LEU A 46 3.84 -0.90 -11.46
C LEU A 46 5.08 -0.09 -11.88
N ALA A 47 6.23 -0.31 -11.23
CA ALA A 47 7.48 0.36 -11.58
C ALA A 47 7.87 0.14 -13.06
N SER A 48 7.71 -1.09 -13.55
CA SER A 48 7.98 -1.45 -14.96
C SER A 48 6.85 -1.13 -15.93
N CYS A 49 5.66 -0.81 -15.44
CA CYS A 49 4.48 -0.62 -16.28
C CYS A 49 4.56 0.68 -17.09
N THR A 50 4.23 0.58 -18.38
CA THR A 50 4.13 1.70 -19.32
C THR A 50 2.73 1.88 -19.89
N GLN A 51 1.85 0.89 -19.74
CA GLN A 51 0.50 0.90 -20.31
C GLN A 51 -0.50 1.50 -19.30
N PRO A 52 -1.21 2.59 -19.64
CA PRO A 52 -2.12 3.27 -18.70
C PRO A 52 -3.17 2.34 -18.08
N ASP A 53 -3.79 1.46 -18.88
CA ASP A 53 -4.82 0.54 -18.40
C ASP A 53 -4.28 -0.46 -17.37
N GLU A 54 -3.05 -0.91 -17.56
CA GLU A 54 -2.39 -1.81 -16.63
C GLU A 54 -1.91 -1.08 -15.37
N ALA A 55 -1.35 0.12 -15.53
CA ALA A 55 -0.98 0.99 -14.43
C ALA A 55 -2.18 1.32 -13.53
N PHE A 56 -3.36 1.57 -14.12
CA PHE A 56 -4.60 1.76 -13.38
C PHE A 56 -4.98 0.52 -12.56
N ARG A 57 -4.94 -0.69 -13.14
CA ARG A 57 -5.23 -1.93 -12.42
C ARG A 57 -4.28 -2.14 -11.24
N LEU A 58 -2.99 -1.92 -11.44
CA LEU A 58 -1.96 -2.07 -10.40
C LEU A 58 -2.14 -1.01 -9.29
N ALA A 59 -2.39 0.25 -9.65
CA ALA A 59 -2.69 1.30 -8.68
C ALA A 59 -3.97 0.99 -7.89
N HIS A 60 -4.99 0.42 -8.55
CA HIS A 60 -6.23 0.00 -7.90
C HIS A 60 -6.01 -1.14 -6.89
N SER A 61 -5.18 -2.12 -7.24
CA SER A 61 -4.77 -3.19 -6.32
C SER A 61 -4.02 -2.62 -5.11
N LEU A 62 -3.06 -1.71 -5.32
CA LEU A 62 -2.35 -1.02 -4.24
C LEU A 62 -3.30 -0.24 -3.33
N LYS A 63 -4.30 0.44 -3.90
CA LYS A 63 -5.34 1.14 -3.13
C LYS A 63 -6.08 0.20 -2.20
N GLY A 64 -6.55 -0.93 -2.73
CA GLY A 64 -7.29 -1.93 -1.94
C GLY A 64 -6.46 -2.50 -0.79
N MET A 65 -5.21 -2.85 -1.06
CA MET A 65 -4.31 -3.35 -0.03
C MET A 65 -3.99 -2.28 1.03
N ALA A 66 -3.63 -1.08 0.60
CA ALA A 66 -3.26 0.02 1.49
C ALA A 66 -4.41 0.39 2.43
N ALA A 67 -5.63 0.51 1.92
CA ALA A 67 -6.82 0.82 2.71
C ALA A 67 -7.14 -0.27 3.76
N ASN A 68 -6.91 -1.54 3.42
CA ASN A 68 -7.14 -2.67 4.32
C ASN A 68 -6.05 -2.85 5.38
N LEU A 69 -4.85 -2.30 5.13
CA LEU A 69 -3.69 -2.45 6.01
C LEU A 69 -3.43 -1.20 6.88
N GLY A 70 -4.15 -0.11 6.64
CA GLY A 70 -3.94 1.15 7.33
C GLY A 70 -2.75 1.95 6.79
N PHE A 71 -2.33 1.70 5.54
CA PHE A 71 -1.25 2.45 4.90
C PHE A 71 -1.78 3.77 4.33
N THR A 72 -2.10 4.72 5.21
CA THR A 72 -2.84 5.95 4.89
C THR A 72 -2.25 6.69 3.68
N LYS A 73 -0.95 6.99 3.71
CA LYS A 73 -0.26 7.70 2.61
C LYS A 73 -0.32 6.93 1.29
N LEU A 74 -0.10 5.61 1.31
CA LEU A 74 -0.17 4.79 0.10
C LEU A 74 -1.61 4.73 -0.44
N SER A 75 -2.61 4.65 0.44
CA SER A 75 -4.03 4.65 0.09
C SER A 75 -4.46 5.98 -0.56
N GLU A 76 -3.95 7.10 -0.05
CA GLU A 76 -4.20 8.44 -0.62
C GLU A 76 -3.58 8.58 -2.01
N LEU A 77 -2.29 8.28 -2.15
CA LEU A 77 -1.57 8.37 -3.43
C LEU A 77 -2.20 7.46 -4.50
N SER A 78 -2.50 6.20 -4.16
CA SER A 78 -3.14 5.27 -5.11
C SER A 78 -4.58 5.69 -5.41
N GLY A 79 -5.28 6.25 -4.42
CA GLY A 79 -6.59 6.86 -4.57
C GLY A 79 -6.59 7.98 -5.61
N GLN A 80 -5.64 8.92 -5.48
CA GLN A 80 -5.47 10.04 -6.40
C GLN A 80 -5.16 9.56 -7.82
N ALA A 81 -4.20 8.63 -7.99
CA ALA A 81 -3.89 8.05 -9.28
C ALA A 81 -5.12 7.38 -9.93
N CYS A 82 -5.89 6.59 -9.17
CA CYS A 82 -7.12 5.98 -9.67
C CYS A 82 -8.19 7.01 -10.08
N THR A 83 -8.28 8.15 -9.40
CA THR A 83 -9.21 9.22 -9.78
C THR A 83 -8.81 9.83 -11.12
N LEU A 84 -7.54 10.22 -11.27
CA LEU A 84 -7.00 10.78 -12.51
C LEU A 84 -7.21 9.84 -13.72
N PHE A 85 -6.94 8.54 -13.55
CA PHE A 85 -7.20 7.56 -14.60
C PHE A 85 -8.69 7.50 -15.02
N ARG A 86 -9.62 7.59 -14.06
CA ARG A 86 -11.07 7.57 -14.36
C ARG A 86 -11.57 8.85 -15.03
N GLU A 87 -10.93 9.96 -14.73
CA GLU A 87 -11.25 11.28 -15.31
C GLU A 87 -10.59 11.49 -16.69
N GLY A 88 -9.76 10.54 -17.15
CA GLY A 88 -9.07 10.60 -18.44
C GLY A 88 -7.71 11.33 -18.39
N HIS A 89 -7.24 11.71 -17.20
CA HIS A 89 -5.95 12.34 -16.96
C HIS A 89 -4.81 11.31 -16.84
N SER A 90 -4.67 10.44 -17.84
CA SER A 90 -3.72 9.31 -17.80
C SER A 90 -2.26 9.75 -17.64
N ASP A 91 -1.85 10.84 -18.30
CA ASP A 91 -0.47 11.33 -18.20
C ASP A 91 -0.14 11.82 -16.79
N GLU A 92 -1.06 12.55 -16.16
CA GLU A 92 -0.93 13.02 -14.78
C GLU A 92 -0.93 11.83 -13.79
N ALA A 93 -1.79 10.83 -14.02
CA ALA A 93 -1.80 9.62 -13.22
C ALA A 93 -0.48 8.86 -13.32
N MET A 94 0.08 8.75 -14.53
CA MET A 94 1.37 8.10 -14.78
C MET A 94 2.54 8.88 -14.15
N ALA A 95 2.44 10.21 -14.05
CA ALA A 95 3.43 11.02 -13.33
C ALA A 95 3.48 10.73 -11.82
N LEU A 96 2.38 10.23 -11.22
CA LEU A 96 2.35 9.83 -9.81
C LEU A 96 2.97 8.44 -9.54
N LYS A 97 3.26 7.68 -10.59
CA LYS A 97 3.71 6.28 -10.50
C LYS A 97 4.94 6.12 -9.60
N ASP A 98 5.95 6.96 -9.78
CA ASP A 98 7.22 6.84 -9.05
C ASP A 98 7.03 7.10 -7.55
N GLY A 99 6.20 8.08 -7.19
CA GLY A 99 5.83 8.34 -5.79
C GLY A 99 5.06 7.18 -5.17
N LEU A 100 4.16 6.56 -5.93
CA LEU A 100 3.38 5.42 -5.47
C LEU A 100 4.25 4.17 -5.24
N VAL A 101 5.14 3.90 -6.19
CA VAL A 101 6.11 2.80 -6.12
C VAL A 101 7.06 3.00 -4.95
N ALA A 102 7.61 4.21 -4.77
CA ALA A 102 8.54 4.51 -3.69
C ALA A 102 7.91 4.28 -2.30
N GLU A 103 6.68 4.75 -2.10
CA GLU A 103 5.98 4.55 -0.82
C GLU A 103 5.66 3.07 -0.57
N ALA A 104 5.19 2.34 -1.58
CA ALA A 104 4.91 0.91 -1.46
C ALA A 104 6.18 0.10 -1.16
N GLN A 105 7.30 0.41 -1.83
CA GLN A 105 8.58 -0.25 -1.61
C GLN A 105 9.17 0.06 -0.23
N ARG A 106 9.03 1.30 0.26
CA ARG A 106 9.43 1.67 1.62
C ARG A 106 8.72 0.81 2.66
N LEU A 107 7.39 0.71 2.56
CA LEU A 107 6.58 -0.12 3.47
C LEU A 107 6.94 -1.60 3.35
N ALA A 108 7.07 -2.13 2.13
CA ALA A 108 7.43 -3.52 1.90
C ALA A 108 8.82 -3.87 2.47
N THR A 109 9.79 -2.96 2.34
CA THR A 109 11.15 -3.13 2.89
C THR A 109 11.11 -3.16 4.41
N PHE A 110 10.44 -2.18 5.03
CA PHE A 110 10.26 -2.14 6.48
C PHE A 110 9.63 -3.43 7.04
N LEU A 111 8.61 -3.96 6.37
CA LEU A 111 7.94 -5.20 6.80
C LEU A 111 8.84 -6.43 6.67
N LYS A 112 9.67 -6.51 5.61
CA LYS A 112 10.63 -7.63 5.41
C LYS A 112 11.73 -7.65 6.45
N GLU A 113 12.20 -6.51 6.91
CA GLU A 113 13.23 -6.40 7.95
C GLU A 113 12.74 -6.81 9.36
N ARG A 114 11.45 -7.12 9.49
CA ARG A 114 10.78 -7.46 10.76
C ARG A 114 10.12 -8.85 10.75
N THR A 115 10.20 -9.58 9.62
CA THR A 115 9.69 -10.95 9.48
C THR A 115 10.82 -11.95 9.69
#